data_AF-M7SD31-F1
#
_entry.id   AF-M7SD31-F1
#
_cell.length_a   1.000
_cell.length_b   1.000
_cell.length_c   1.000
_cell.angle_alpha   90.00
_cell.angle_beta   90.00
_cell.angle_gamma   90.00
#
_symmetry.space_group_name_H-M   'P 1'
#
loop_
_entity.id
_entity.type
_entity.pdbx_description
1 polymer ?
#
loop_
_entity_poly.entity_id
_entity_poly.type
_entity_poly.pdbx_seq_one_letter_code
_entity_poly.pdbx_strand_id
1 'polypeptide(L)'
;MGPPGDGDGVVENDETPHLDVDSLKYLHHFTMQTATTLPKRHESVSFWQQEVPELGLRFHFLLYGLLGVSAFHLAVQEPERVTEHQEKAMAYFAAGLPAYRDHLTRASTENSTALIIFGRFLYIQHHLLMFSVRASPLYIPDDTNALEYLNRAGVIYGSTELPTLLYDIVPPESGIRCHIRAFKEMVEEGKRQLARGLWRDSFEQMPRRVYDRLRALPGAILDAVGHDPGVAADVEMWRPAHEALLLSFAWSYNTPDDERMALFEALDCLTRLIERPFLDALYAGRSVPLVLLAHYMVLVLRQSRHVWYFKGVAERQIILIRCLVREEFRPIIDVAYDLV
;
A
#
# COMPACT_ATOMS: atom_id res chain seq x y z
N MET A 1 -38.10 -18.40 71.44
CA MET A 1 -37.69 -19.73 70.93
C MET A 1 -37.78 -19.69 69.41
N GLY A 2 -36.73 -20.11 68.71
CA GLY A 2 -36.64 -20.22 67.24
C GLY A 2 -35.85 -19.07 66.58
N PRO A 3 -34.93 -19.32 65.62
CA PRO A 3 -33.55 -18.81 65.65
C PRO A 3 -33.22 -17.75 64.58
N PRO A 4 -32.02 -17.12 64.65
CA PRO A 4 -31.55 -16.15 63.67
C PRO A 4 -31.02 -16.86 62.43
N GLY A 5 -31.41 -16.40 61.25
CA GLY A 5 -30.86 -16.83 59.97
C GLY A 5 -30.02 -15.72 59.39
N ASP A 6 -28.73 -15.73 59.74
CA ASP A 6 -27.68 -15.13 58.92
C ASP A 6 -27.73 -15.81 57.55
N GLY A 7 -28.31 -15.12 56.58
CA GLY A 7 -28.05 -15.36 55.18
C GLY A 7 -27.04 -14.30 54.77
N ASP A 8 -25.76 -14.59 55.04
CA ASP A 8 -24.62 -13.92 54.46
C ASP A 8 -24.90 -13.76 52.97
N GLY A 9 -25.24 -12.54 52.56
CA GLY A 9 -25.21 -12.14 51.18
C GLY A 9 -23.74 -12.12 50.80
N VAL A 10 -23.19 -13.30 50.52
CA VAL A 10 -21.97 -13.42 49.73
C VAL A 10 -22.34 -12.80 48.39
N VAL A 11 -22.03 -11.52 48.27
CA VAL A 11 -21.88 -10.86 46.98
C VAL A 11 -20.70 -11.61 46.36
N GLU A 12 -21.00 -12.69 45.64
CA GLU A 12 -20.08 -13.28 44.68
C GLU A 12 -19.79 -12.17 43.67
N ASN A 13 -18.71 -11.43 43.93
CA ASN A 13 -18.02 -10.65 42.91
C ASN A 13 -17.41 -11.67 41.94
N ASP A 14 -18.26 -12.27 41.11
CA ASP A 14 -17.87 -13.09 39.98
C ASP A 14 -17.46 -12.21 38.79
N GLU A 15 -16.62 -11.21 39.07
CA GLU A 15 -15.94 -10.47 38.01
C GLU A 15 -14.69 -11.26 37.59
N THR A 16 -14.89 -12.50 37.12
CA THR A 16 -13.85 -13.15 36.33
C THR A 16 -13.57 -12.23 35.13
N PRO A 17 -12.33 -11.73 34.93
CA PRO A 17 -12.05 -10.83 33.83
C PRO A 17 -12.35 -11.50 32.49
N HIS A 18 -13.13 -10.84 31.64
CA HIS A 18 -13.44 -11.36 30.31
C HIS A 18 -12.16 -11.49 29.48
N LEU A 19 -11.83 -12.71 29.05
CA LEU A 19 -10.66 -13.01 28.24
C LEU A 19 -11.01 -13.01 26.75
N ASP A 20 -10.60 -11.97 26.02
CA ASP A 20 -10.77 -11.90 24.57
C ASP A 20 -9.67 -12.74 23.86
N VAL A 21 -9.97 -14.03 23.67
CA VAL A 21 -9.08 -15.00 23.04
C VAL A 21 -8.76 -14.63 21.59
N ASP A 22 -9.69 -14.02 20.85
CA ASP A 22 -9.45 -13.62 19.46
C ASP A 22 -8.38 -12.54 19.37
N SER A 23 -8.51 -11.48 20.19
CA SER A 23 -7.51 -10.42 20.25
C SER A 23 -6.13 -10.96 20.68
N LEU A 24 -6.10 -11.91 21.62
CA LEU A 24 -4.85 -12.57 22.03
C LEU A 24 -4.25 -13.42 20.91
N LYS A 25 -5.06 -14.17 20.15
CA LYS A 25 -4.60 -14.92 18.96
C LYS A 25 -3.94 -13.98 17.96
N TYR A 26 -4.58 -12.87 17.61
CA TYR A 26 -4.04 -11.94 16.62
C TYR A 26 -2.81 -11.18 17.12
N LEU A 27 -2.75 -10.81 18.40
CA LEU A 27 -1.57 -10.17 18.98
C LEU A 27 -0.38 -11.14 19.02
N HIS A 28 -0.61 -12.41 19.41
CA HIS A 28 0.41 -13.45 19.36
C HIS A 28 0.90 -13.68 17.92
N HIS A 29 -0.01 -13.76 16.96
CA HIS A 29 0.36 -13.88 15.55
C HIS A 29 1.16 -12.67 15.06
N PHE A 30 0.81 -11.46 15.53
CA PHE A 30 1.54 -10.25 15.21
C PHE A 30 3.01 -10.38 15.61
N THR A 31 3.26 -10.64 16.89
CA THR A 31 4.61 -10.65 17.46
C THR A 31 5.44 -11.81 16.94
N MET A 32 4.83 -12.96 16.66
CA MET A 32 5.54 -14.16 16.21
C MET A 32 5.79 -14.20 14.70
N GLN A 33 4.85 -13.72 13.88
CA GLN A 33 4.89 -13.91 12.43
C GLN A 33 4.71 -12.61 11.66
N THR A 34 3.59 -11.90 11.84
CA THR A 34 3.26 -10.72 11.01
C THR A 34 4.37 -9.69 11.04
N ALA A 35 4.88 -9.34 12.22
CA ALA A 35 5.93 -8.36 12.43
C ALA A 35 7.23 -8.69 11.66
N THR A 36 7.55 -9.96 11.43
CA THR A 36 8.75 -10.36 10.67
C THR A 36 8.63 -10.06 9.17
N THR A 37 7.40 -9.90 8.67
CA THR A 37 7.11 -9.64 7.25
C THR A 37 7.07 -8.16 6.90
N LEU A 38 6.99 -7.28 7.91
CA LEU A 38 6.79 -5.85 7.76
C LEU A 38 8.06 -5.02 7.48
N PRO A 39 9.27 -5.33 7.97
CA PRO A 39 10.42 -4.46 7.76
C PRO A 39 10.67 -4.09 6.29
N LYS A 40 10.79 -2.79 6.01
CA LYS A 40 11.39 -2.20 4.79
C LYS A 40 12.89 -1.96 5.00
N ARG A 41 13.57 -1.43 3.97
CA ARG A 41 15.00 -1.12 4.01
C ARG A 41 15.31 -0.21 5.20
N HIS A 42 16.32 -0.60 5.99
CA HIS A 42 16.79 0.06 7.22
C HIS A 42 15.92 -0.10 8.47
N GLU A 43 14.73 -0.71 8.38
CA GLU A 43 13.91 -1.04 9.55
C GLU A 43 14.37 -2.38 10.15
N SER A 44 14.35 -2.52 11.48
CA SER A 44 14.72 -3.77 12.15
C SER A 44 13.49 -4.64 12.45
N VAL A 45 13.68 -5.96 12.45
CA VAL A 45 12.64 -6.90 12.91
C VAL A 45 12.27 -6.65 14.37
N SER A 46 13.25 -6.29 15.22
CA SER A 46 13.02 -6.02 16.65
C SER A 46 12.09 -4.83 16.87
N PHE A 47 12.23 -3.77 16.07
CA PHE A 47 11.33 -2.61 16.11
C PHE A 47 9.89 -3.06 15.91
N TRP A 48 9.64 -3.86 14.86
CA TRP A 48 8.31 -4.36 14.55
C TRP A 48 7.79 -5.38 15.58
N GLN A 49 8.65 -6.24 16.14
CA GLN A 49 8.22 -7.30 17.07
C GLN A 49 8.06 -6.85 18.53
N GLN A 50 8.76 -5.80 18.96
CA GLN A 50 8.83 -5.38 20.37
C GLN A 50 8.31 -3.96 20.55
N GLU A 51 8.95 -2.98 19.91
CA GLU A 51 8.64 -1.56 20.12
C GLU A 51 7.24 -1.19 19.61
N VAL A 52 6.84 -1.70 18.44
CA VAL A 52 5.53 -1.42 17.86
C VAL A 52 4.36 -1.96 18.73
N PRO A 53 4.40 -3.20 19.23
CA PRO A 53 3.42 -3.68 20.22
C PRO A 53 3.37 -2.85 21.51
N GLU A 54 4.51 -2.49 22.09
CA GLU A 54 4.58 -1.62 23.27
C GLU A 54 3.95 -0.25 23.01
N LEU A 55 4.20 0.31 21.82
CA LEU A 55 3.58 1.54 21.37
C LEU A 55 2.07 1.37 21.19
N GLY A 56 1.62 0.22 20.69
CA GLY A 56 0.20 -0.14 20.58
C GLY A 56 -0.51 -0.18 21.94
N LEU A 57 0.14 -0.72 22.97
CA LEU A 57 -0.39 -0.73 24.34
C LEU A 57 -0.55 0.69 24.93
N ARG A 58 0.25 1.66 24.46
CA ARG A 58 0.12 3.08 24.84
C ARG A 58 -0.94 3.80 23.99
N PHE A 59 -1.00 3.50 22.70
CA PHE A 59 -1.87 4.12 21.72
C PHE A 59 -2.84 3.08 21.15
N HIS A 60 -3.99 2.88 21.80
CA HIS A 60 -4.93 1.79 21.46
C HIS A 60 -5.41 1.77 20.00
N PHE A 61 -5.46 2.90 19.30
CA PHE A 61 -5.74 2.91 17.86
C PHE A 61 -4.71 2.08 17.08
N LEU A 62 -3.44 2.15 17.46
CA LEU A 62 -2.37 1.36 16.87
C LEU A 62 -2.55 -0.11 17.23
N LEU A 63 -2.91 -0.44 18.47
CA LEU A 63 -3.20 -1.83 18.87
C LEU A 63 -4.30 -2.44 18.00
N TYR A 64 -5.39 -1.73 17.77
CA TYR A 64 -6.42 -2.15 16.81
C TYR A 64 -5.86 -2.40 15.41
N GLY A 65 -4.97 -1.53 14.94
CA GLY A 65 -4.27 -1.74 13.66
C GLY A 65 -3.40 -3.02 13.64
N LEU A 66 -2.69 -3.33 14.73
CA LEU A 66 -1.88 -4.56 14.85
C LEU A 66 -2.73 -5.82 14.75
N LEU A 67 -3.87 -5.83 15.45
CA LEU A 67 -4.83 -6.93 15.40
C LEU A 67 -5.43 -7.05 13.99
N GLY A 68 -5.79 -5.92 13.37
CA GLY A 68 -6.35 -5.87 12.03
C GLY A 68 -5.41 -6.43 10.95
N VAL A 69 -4.15 -5.99 10.93
CA VAL A 69 -3.15 -6.50 9.97
C VAL A 69 -2.85 -7.97 10.21
N SER A 70 -2.81 -8.42 11.47
CA SER A 70 -2.56 -9.83 11.79
C SER A 70 -3.72 -10.72 11.39
N ALA A 71 -4.95 -10.25 11.56
CA ALA A 71 -6.14 -10.96 11.06
C ALA A 71 -6.09 -11.09 9.53
N PHE A 72 -5.74 -10.04 8.82
CA PHE A 72 -5.51 -10.12 7.38
C PHE A 72 -4.38 -11.09 6.99
N HIS A 73 -3.27 -11.08 7.72
CA HIS A 73 -2.16 -11.99 7.46
C HIS A 73 -2.58 -13.46 7.65
N LEU A 74 -3.35 -13.76 8.70
CA LEU A 74 -3.96 -15.08 8.89
C LEU A 74 -4.97 -15.42 7.81
N ALA A 75 -5.78 -14.47 7.32
CA ALA A 75 -6.71 -14.72 6.23
C ALA A 75 -6.01 -15.24 4.95
N VAL A 76 -4.75 -14.85 4.72
CA VAL A 76 -3.92 -15.35 3.61
C VAL A 76 -3.34 -16.73 3.89
N GLN A 77 -3.11 -17.09 5.16
CA GLN A 77 -2.54 -18.37 5.58
C GLN A 77 -3.59 -19.47 5.84
N GLU A 78 -4.82 -19.08 6.22
CA GLU A 78 -5.99 -19.93 6.52
C GLU A 78 -7.13 -19.61 5.52
N PRO A 79 -7.02 -19.98 4.22
CA PRO A 79 -8.03 -19.63 3.20
C PRO A 79 -9.45 -20.13 3.52
N GLU A 80 -9.58 -21.23 4.26
CA GLU A 80 -10.84 -21.79 4.73
C GLU A 80 -11.57 -20.92 5.76
N ARG A 81 -10.86 -19.99 6.42
CA ARG A 81 -11.39 -19.00 7.37
C ARG A 81 -11.20 -17.56 6.90
N VAL A 82 -10.95 -17.37 5.61
CA VAL A 82 -10.67 -16.04 5.03
C VAL A 82 -11.74 -15.01 5.38
N THR A 83 -13.03 -15.36 5.29
CA THR A 83 -14.14 -14.44 5.59
C THR A 83 -14.14 -14.01 7.05
N GLU A 84 -13.98 -14.97 7.97
CA GLU A 84 -13.95 -14.70 9.41
C GLU A 84 -12.80 -13.75 9.78
N HIS A 85 -11.60 -14.04 9.28
CA HIS A 85 -10.43 -13.21 9.52
C HIS A 85 -10.55 -11.82 8.90
N GLN A 86 -11.11 -11.70 7.70
CA GLN A 86 -11.35 -10.40 7.06
C GLN A 86 -12.39 -9.57 7.83
N GLU A 87 -13.47 -10.17 8.30
CA GLU A 87 -14.49 -9.47 9.10
C GLU A 87 -13.90 -8.92 10.41
N LYS A 88 -13.11 -9.74 11.11
CA LYS A 88 -12.38 -9.29 12.31
C LYS A 88 -11.39 -8.18 11.99
N ALA A 89 -10.62 -8.30 10.91
CA ALA A 89 -9.69 -7.27 10.48
C ALA A 89 -10.41 -5.92 10.28
N MET A 90 -11.53 -5.95 9.55
CA MET A 90 -12.36 -4.77 9.30
C MET A 90 -12.92 -4.16 10.56
N ALA A 91 -13.41 -4.97 11.49
CA ALA A 91 -13.93 -4.51 12.77
C ALA A 91 -12.86 -3.78 13.59
N TYR A 92 -11.65 -4.33 13.68
CA TYR A 92 -10.56 -3.68 14.40
C TYR A 92 -10.13 -2.36 13.75
N PHE A 93 -9.92 -2.33 12.43
CA PHE A 93 -9.60 -1.07 11.74
C PHE A 93 -10.69 -0.01 11.95
N ALA A 94 -11.96 -0.40 11.85
CA ALA A 94 -13.08 0.51 12.11
C ALA A 94 -13.10 1.04 13.55
N ALA A 95 -12.73 0.21 14.53
CA ALA A 95 -12.66 0.61 15.94
C ALA A 95 -11.49 1.58 16.22
N GLY A 96 -10.33 1.40 15.57
CA GLY A 96 -9.16 2.27 15.76
C GLY A 96 -9.24 3.61 15.02
N LEU A 97 -9.97 3.67 13.90
CA LEU A 97 -9.94 4.81 12.97
C LEU A 97 -10.40 6.15 13.60
N PRO A 98 -11.44 6.23 14.45
CA PRO A 98 -11.84 7.49 15.08
C PRO A 98 -10.75 8.10 15.96
N ALA A 99 -10.14 7.28 16.82
CA ALA A 99 -9.04 7.72 17.69
C ALA A 99 -7.80 8.10 16.88
N TYR A 100 -7.47 7.34 15.83
CA TYR A 100 -6.40 7.70 14.90
C TYR A 100 -6.61 9.09 14.28
N ARG A 101 -7.83 9.37 13.77
CA ARG A 101 -8.17 10.67 13.17
C ARG A 101 -8.06 11.82 14.17
N ASP A 102 -8.52 11.61 15.40
CA ASP A 102 -8.38 12.59 16.47
C ASP A 102 -6.90 12.87 16.82
N HIS A 103 -6.08 11.82 16.97
CA HIS A 103 -4.64 11.97 17.18
C HIS A 103 -3.91 12.64 16.01
N LEU A 104 -4.33 12.42 14.77
CA LEU A 104 -3.77 13.12 13.60
C LEU A 104 -3.93 14.66 13.71
N THR A 105 -5.06 15.15 14.23
CA THR A 105 -5.28 16.60 14.42
C THR A 105 -4.37 17.21 15.49
N ARG A 106 -3.81 16.35 16.35
CA ARG A 106 -2.93 16.70 17.48
C ARG A 106 -1.62 15.93 17.39
N ALA A 107 -1.07 15.87 16.18
CA ALA A 107 0.19 15.19 15.92
C ALA A 107 1.32 15.82 16.76
N SER A 108 2.08 14.96 17.44
CA SER A 108 3.16 15.36 18.35
C SER A 108 4.32 14.38 18.24
N THR A 109 5.45 14.74 18.85
CA THR A 109 6.60 13.84 18.91
C THR A 109 6.26 12.51 19.58
N GLU A 110 5.37 12.51 20.57
CA GLU A 110 4.98 11.30 21.31
C GLU A 110 4.17 10.30 20.46
N ASN A 111 3.28 10.79 19.59
CA ASN A 111 2.34 9.94 18.84
C ASN A 111 2.69 9.76 17.36
N SER A 112 3.62 10.56 16.82
CA SER A 112 3.98 10.56 15.39
C SER A 112 4.38 9.18 14.85
N THR A 113 5.20 8.43 15.59
CA THR A 113 5.58 7.06 15.21
C THR A 113 4.34 6.16 15.09
N ALA A 114 3.41 6.23 16.06
CA ALA A 114 2.19 5.42 16.05
C ALA A 114 1.26 5.81 14.89
N LEU A 115 1.15 7.11 14.60
CA LEU A 115 0.37 7.63 13.48
C LEU A 115 0.90 7.10 12.13
N ILE A 116 2.22 7.14 11.94
CA ILE A 116 2.86 6.65 10.71
C ILE A 116 2.65 5.15 10.54
N ILE A 117 2.83 4.36 11.61
CA ILE A 117 2.64 2.90 11.56
C ILE A 117 1.17 2.56 11.27
N PHE A 118 0.22 3.22 11.92
CA PHE A 118 -1.20 2.98 11.64
C PHE A 118 -1.57 3.38 10.20
N GLY A 119 -1.02 4.49 9.68
CA GLY A 119 -1.15 4.87 8.27
C GLY A 119 -0.63 3.79 7.32
N ARG A 120 0.48 3.14 7.67
CA ARG A 120 1.02 1.99 6.92
C ARG A 120 0.13 0.74 7.03
N PHE A 121 -0.53 0.52 8.16
CA PHE A 121 -1.51 -0.55 8.29
C PHE A 121 -2.76 -0.31 7.46
N LEU A 122 -3.24 0.93 7.38
CA LEU A 122 -4.31 1.32 6.47
C LEU A 122 -3.93 1.09 5.00
N TYR A 123 -2.67 1.34 4.62
CA TYR A 123 -2.16 1.00 3.29
C TYR A 123 -2.23 -0.51 3.00
N ILE A 124 -1.83 -1.36 3.95
CA ILE A 124 -1.91 -2.81 3.81
C ILE A 124 -3.37 -3.27 3.71
N GLN A 125 -4.23 -2.80 4.61
CA GLN A 125 -5.67 -3.06 4.55
C GLN A 125 -6.23 -2.68 3.18
N HIS A 126 -5.85 -1.52 2.66
CA HIS A 126 -6.32 -1.05 1.38
C HIS A 126 -6.00 -2.03 0.24
N HIS A 127 -4.74 -2.49 0.17
CA HIS A 127 -4.31 -3.44 -0.85
C HIS A 127 -5.08 -4.75 -0.78
N LEU A 128 -5.37 -5.23 0.43
CA LEU A 128 -6.07 -6.50 0.65
C LEU A 128 -7.58 -6.39 0.46
N LEU A 129 -8.18 -5.24 0.72
CA LEU A 129 -9.60 -5.04 0.44
C LEU A 129 -9.90 -4.90 -1.05
N MET A 130 -8.90 -4.59 -1.87
CA MET A 130 -8.98 -4.81 -3.31
C MET A 130 -9.18 -6.31 -3.67
N PHE A 131 -9.06 -7.24 -2.70
CA PHE A 131 -9.27 -8.70 -2.87
C PHE A 131 -10.58 -9.24 -2.31
N SER A 132 -11.23 -8.54 -1.36
CA SER A 132 -12.29 -9.13 -0.53
C SER A 132 -13.58 -9.45 -1.31
N VAL A 133 -14.08 -10.66 -1.05
CA VAL A 133 -14.93 -11.55 -1.88
C VAL A 133 -16.40 -11.10 -2.02
N ARG A 134 -16.74 -9.83 -1.76
CA ARG A 134 -18.06 -9.33 -2.22
C ARG A 134 -18.10 -8.98 -3.70
N ALA A 135 -16.94 -8.93 -4.36
CA ALA A 135 -16.83 -9.00 -5.81
C ALA A 135 -16.26 -10.37 -6.19
N SER A 136 -17.08 -11.20 -6.84
CA SER A 136 -16.60 -12.35 -7.61
C SER A 136 -15.39 -11.92 -8.48
N PRO A 137 -14.43 -12.81 -8.82
CA PRO A 137 -13.42 -12.54 -9.85
C PRO A 137 -14.01 -12.06 -11.18
N LEU A 138 -15.32 -12.23 -11.38
CA LEU A 138 -16.13 -11.76 -12.51
C LEU A 138 -17.08 -10.58 -12.19
N TYR A 139 -17.09 -10.03 -10.98
CA TYR A 139 -17.90 -8.86 -10.66
C TYR A 139 -17.08 -7.60 -10.91
N ILE A 140 -17.11 -7.16 -12.16
CA ILE A 140 -16.77 -5.79 -12.55
C ILE A 140 -18.01 -4.97 -12.20
N PRO A 141 -17.98 -4.10 -11.18
CA PRO A 141 -19.12 -3.25 -10.93
C PRO A 141 -19.18 -2.18 -12.03
N ASP A 142 -20.38 -1.77 -12.43
CA ASP A 142 -20.65 -0.75 -13.47
C ASP A 142 -19.64 0.41 -13.45
N ASP A 143 -19.35 1.02 -14.61
CA ASP A 143 -18.29 2.02 -14.86
C ASP A 143 -18.10 3.08 -13.75
N THR A 144 -19.19 3.49 -13.09
CA THR A 144 -19.19 4.46 -11.98
C THR A 144 -18.43 3.96 -10.75
N ASN A 145 -18.51 2.68 -10.45
CA ASN A 145 -17.90 2.07 -9.27
C ASN A 145 -16.43 1.70 -9.51
N ALA A 146 -16.03 1.45 -10.77
CA ALA A 146 -14.63 1.22 -11.14
C ALA A 146 -13.77 2.50 -11.00
N LEU A 147 -14.32 3.68 -11.28
CA LEU A 147 -13.67 4.96 -10.98
C LEU A 147 -13.66 5.25 -9.48
N GLU A 148 -14.73 4.93 -8.73
CA GLU A 148 -14.74 5.01 -7.25
C GLU A 148 -13.71 4.06 -6.63
N TYR A 149 -13.49 2.90 -7.25
CA TYR A 149 -12.49 1.91 -6.89
C TYR A 149 -11.06 2.41 -7.13
N LEU A 150 -10.82 3.21 -8.17
CA LEU A 150 -9.57 3.94 -8.36
C LEU A 150 -9.45 5.13 -7.40
N ASN A 151 -10.54 5.86 -7.10
CA ASN A 151 -10.58 7.02 -6.19
C ASN A 151 -10.09 6.71 -4.76
N ARG A 152 -10.21 5.44 -4.38
CA ARG A 152 -9.64 4.85 -3.18
C ARG A 152 -8.10 4.96 -3.10
N ALA A 153 -7.40 5.14 -4.23
CA ALA A 153 -5.96 5.40 -4.28
C ALA A 153 -5.50 6.62 -3.48
N GLY A 154 -6.39 7.58 -3.13
CA GLY A 154 -6.07 8.65 -2.19
C GLY A 154 -5.53 8.16 -0.83
N VAL A 155 -5.94 6.96 -0.39
CA VAL A 155 -5.39 6.30 0.80
C VAL A 155 -3.95 5.84 0.59
N ILE A 156 -3.62 5.37 -0.63
CA ILE A 156 -2.27 4.99 -1.03
C ILE A 156 -1.36 6.22 -0.97
N TYR A 157 -1.75 7.32 -1.63
CA TYR A 157 -0.97 8.57 -1.60
C TYR A 157 -0.82 9.12 -0.18
N GLY A 158 -1.91 9.20 0.59
CA GLY A 158 -1.89 9.69 1.97
C GLY A 158 -0.99 8.87 2.91
N SER A 159 -0.96 7.54 2.75
CA SER A 159 -0.09 6.67 3.56
C SER A 159 1.41 6.86 3.25
N THR A 160 1.72 7.32 2.04
CA THR A 160 3.10 7.66 1.66
C THR A 160 3.44 9.09 2.12
N GLU A 161 2.58 10.08 1.87
CA GLU A 161 2.83 11.49 2.25
C GLU A 161 2.99 11.71 3.76
N LEU A 162 2.18 11.02 4.57
CA LEU A 162 2.14 11.21 6.02
C LEU A 162 3.51 11.08 6.72
N PRO A 163 4.33 10.03 6.47
CA PRO A 163 5.67 9.96 7.02
C PRO A 163 6.55 11.18 6.70
N THR A 164 6.44 11.74 5.49
CA THR A 164 7.22 12.93 5.10
C THR A 164 6.72 14.18 5.83
N LEU A 165 5.40 14.34 5.96
CA LEU A 165 4.77 15.46 6.67
C LEU A 165 5.14 15.46 8.16
N LEU A 166 5.18 14.29 8.79
CA LEU A 166 5.47 14.16 10.21
C LEU A 166 6.97 14.03 10.51
N TYR A 167 7.84 13.98 9.50
CA TYR A 167 9.27 13.68 9.67
C TYR A 167 9.96 14.53 10.74
N ASP A 168 9.70 15.83 10.77
CA ASP A 168 10.40 16.74 11.68
C ASP A 168 10.02 16.52 13.15
N ILE A 169 8.85 15.95 13.43
CA ILE A 169 8.39 15.64 14.78
C ILE A 169 8.65 14.20 15.22
N VAL A 170 8.99 13.27 14.30
CA VAL A 170 9.31 11.87 14.65
C VAL A 170 10.52 11.81 15.60
N PRO A 171 10.47 11.09 16.72
CA PRO A 171 11.62 10.98 17.63
C PRO A 171 12.89 10.45 16.94
N PRO A 172 14.09 11.00 17.21
CA PRO A 172 15.36 10.56 16.63
C PRO A 172 15.64 9.06 16.74
N GLU A 173 15.25 8.46 17.85
CA GLU A 173 15.42 7.06 18.22
C GLU A 173 14.41 6.12 17.55
N SER A 174 13.34 6.66 16.96
CA SER A 174 12.29 5.84 16.35
C SER A 174 12.84 5.05 15.15
N GLY A 175 12.68 3.72 15.19
CA GLY A 175 13.11 2.82 14.11
C GLY A 175 12.51 3.11 12.74
N ILE A 176 11.43 3.89 12.65
CA ILE A 176 10.84 4.33 11.38
C ILE A 176 11.57 5.54 10.77
N ARG A 177 12.30 6.33 11.57
CA ARG A 177 12.88 7.61 11.13
C ARG A 177 13.98 7.41 10.08
N CYS A 178 14.77 6.36 10.20
CA CYS A 178 15.82 6.01 9.22
C CYS A 178 15.21 5.74 7.83
N HIS A 179 14.11 4.99 7.78
CA HIS A 179 13.38 4.70 6.55
C HIS A 179 12.85 5.99 5.92
N ILE A 180 12.22 6.88 6.70
CA ILE A 180 11.67 8.14 6.16
C ILE A 180 12.80 9.05 5.62
N ARG A 181 13.96 9.08 6.28
CA ARG A 181 15.11 9.86 5.78
C ARG A 181 15.62 9.31 4.44
N ALA A 182 15.93 8.02 4.39
CA ALA A 182 16.40 7.36 3.18
C ALA A 182 15.38 7.56 2.04
N PHE A 183 14.10 7.46 2.38
CA PHE A 183 13.00 7.72 1.47
C PHE A 183 12.99 9.15 0.90
N LYS A 184 13.15 10.18 1.75
CA LYS A 184 13.23 11.59 1.30
C LYS A 184 14.43 11.83 0.38
N GLU A 185 15.59 11.29 0.74
CA GLU A 185 16.81 11.38 -0.07
C GLU A 185 16.64 10.73 -1.44
N MET A 186 16.00 9.55 -1.46
CA MET A 186 15.66 8.83 -2.68
C MET A 186 14.74 9.66 -3.59
N VAL A 187 13.67 10.26 -3.07
CA VAL A 187 12.77 11.11 -3.87
C VAL A 187 13.51 12.30 -4.49
N GLU A 188 14.36 12.97 -3.70
CA GLU A 188 15.14 14.11 -4.20
C GLU A 188 16.19 13.69 -5.24
N GLU A 189 16.76 12.48 -5.11
CA GLU A 189 17.59 11.88 -6.17
C GLU A 189 16.78 11.64 -7.44
N GLY A 190 15.59 11.04 -7.35
CA GLY A 190 14.72 10.81 -8.50
C GLY A 190 14.36 12.10 -9.25
N LYS A 191 13.99 13.16 -8.51
CA LYS A 191 13.75 14.49 -9.10
C LYS A 191 14.99 15.05 -9.79
N ARG A 192 16.17 14.91 -9.18
CA ARG A 192 17.43 15.38 -9.78
C ARG A 192 17.78 14.62 -11.06
N GLN A 193 17.51 13.31 -11.12
CA GLN A 193 17.73 12.51 -12.33
C GLN A 193 16.78 12.92 -13.46
N LEU A 194 15.49 13.09 -13.16
CA LEU A 194 14.50 13.58 -14.13
C LEU A 194 14.89 14.98 -14.65
N ALA A 195 15.28 15.90 -13.77
CA ALA A 195 15.66 17.26 -14.15
C ALA A 195 16.92 17.34 -15.02
N ARG A 196 17.86 16.40 -14.88
CA ARG A 196 19.09 16.31 -15.70
C ARG A 196 18.87 15.60 -17.05
N GLY A 197 17.68 15.07 -17.28
CA GLY A 197 17.38 14.15 -18.36
C GLY A 197 17.86 12.73 -18.04
N LEU A 198 17.07 11.74 -18.44
CA LEU A 198 17.37 10.32 -18.25
C LEU A 198 18.35 9.85 -19.35
N TRP A 199 19.57 9.50 -18.96
CA TRP A 199 20.62 9.02 -19.87
C TRP A 199 20.65 7.48 -19.90
N ARG A 200 21.33 6.90 -20.91
CA ARG A 200 21.43 5.43 -21.06
C ARG A 200 21.97 4.76 -19.78
N ASP A 201 22.91 5.40 -19.12
CA ASP A 201 23.56 4.88 -17.90
C ASP A 201 22.58 4.77 -16.72
N SER A 202 21.52 5.58 -16.69
CA SER A 202 20.45 5.48 -15.69
C SER A 202 19.70 4.15 -15.71
N PHE A 203 19.90 3.34 -16.77
CA PHE A 203 19.18 2.10 -17.03
C PHE A 203 20.11 0.89 -17.22
N GLU A 204 21.39 1.00 -16.87
CA GLU A 204 22.40 -0.02 -17.18
C GLU A 204 22.03 -1.41 -16.63
N GLN A 205 21.43 -1.46 -15.43
CA GLN A 205 21.04 -2.71 -14.77
C GLN A 205 19.68 -3.26 -15.27
N MET A 206 18.90 -2.45 -16.00
CA MET A 206 17.59 -2.85 -16.49
C MET A 206 17.72 -3.68 -17.79
N PRO A 207 17.03 -4.84 -17.90
CA PRO A 207 17.07 -5.63 -19.13
C PRO A 207 16.65 -4.82 -20.36
N ARG A 208 17.43 -4.89 -21.44
CA ARG A 208 17.18 -4.13 -22.68
C ARG A 208 15.75 -4.30 -23.20
N ARG A 209 15.21 -5.53 -23.16
CA ARG A 209 13.82 -5.82 -23.56
C ARG A 209 12.78 -5.00 -22.78
N VAL A 210 13.01 -4.80 -21.48
CA VAL A 210 12.13 -4.03 -20.59
C VAL A 210 12.27 -2.54 -20.90
N TYR A 211 13.50 -2.05 -21.04
CA TYR A 211 13.80 -0.67 -21.42
C TYR A 211 13.16 -0.27 -22.76
N ASP A 212 13.41 -1.06 -23.81
CA ASP A 212 12.96 -0.76 -25.17
C ASP A 212 11.42 -0.71 -25.23
N ARG A 213 10.75 -1.63 -24.53
CA ARG A 213 9.28 -1.66 -24.46
C ARG A 213 8.71 -0.45 -23.71
N LEU A 214 9.24 -0.14 -22.53
CA LEU A 214 8.78 1.03 -21.77
C LEU A 214 9.07 2.33 -22.51
N ARG A 215 10.23 2.46 -23.17
CA ARG A 215 10.60 3.64 -23.96
C ARG A 215 9.68 3.84 -25.17
N ALA A 216 9.24 2.75 -25.81
CA ALA A 216 8.34 2.80 -26.97
C ALA A 216 6.88 3.12 -26.62
N LEU A 217 6.51 3.09 -25.33
CA LEU A 217 5.12 3.22 -24.88
C LEU A 217 4.39 4.48 -25.39
N PRO A 218 4.98 5.69 -25.37
CA PRO A 218 4.33 6.88 -25.94
C PRO A 218 4.01 6.72 -27.43
N GLY A 219 4.93 6.12 -28.20
CA GLY A 219 4.72 5.85 -29.63
C GLY A 219 3.61 4.84 -29.85
N ALA A 220 3.61 3.73 -29.10
CA ALA A 220 2.57 2.71 -29.18
C ALA A 220 1.16 3.26 -28.87
N ILE A 221 1.04 4.20 -27.92
CA ILE A 221 -0.21 4.88 -27.60
C ILE A 221 -0.69 5.74 -28.77
N LEU A 222 0.20 6.49 -29.42
CA LEU A 222 -0.14 7.33 -30.58
C LEU A 222 -0.53 6.49 -31.80
N ASP A 223 0.19 5.40 -32.03
CA ASP A 223 -0.05 4.48 -33.15
C ASP A 223 -1.41 3.78 -33.02
N ALA A 224 -1.86 3.49 -31.80
CA ALA A 224 -3.13 2.79 -31.55
C ALA A 224 -4.37 3.59 -31.97
N VAL A 225 -4.33 4.93 -31.90
CA VAL A 225 -5.51 5.77 -32.13
C VAL A 225 -5.51 6.52 -33.46
N GLY A 226 -4.35 6.63 -34.12
CA GLY A 226 -4.20 7.31 -35.42
C GLY A 226 -4.56 8.81 -35.40
N HIS A 227 -3.58 9.71 -35.39
CA HIS A 227 -3.75 11.18 -35.43
C HIS A 227 -4.89 11.76 -34.57
N ASP A 228 -5.18 11.20 -33.40
CA ASP A 228 -6.08 11.80 -32.40
C ASP A 228 -5.33 12.94 -31.67
N PRO A 229 -5.68 14.22 -31.89
CA PRO A 229 -4.94 15.33 -31.29
C PRO A 229 -5.14 15.41 -29.78
N GLY A 230 -6.24 14.88 -29.24
CA GLY A 230 -6.49 14.83 -27.80
C GLY A 230 -5.57 13.83 -27.10
N VAL A 231 -5.37 12.66 -27.72
CA VAL A 231 -4.42 11.65 -27.22
C VAL A 231 -2.98 12.13 -27.38
N ALA A 232 -2.65 12.81 -28.49
CA ALA A 232 -1.32 13.40 -28.66
C ALA A 232 -0.99 14.45 -27.58
N ALA A 233 -1.95 15.31 -27.26
CA ALA A 233 -1.82 16.25 -26.15
C ALA A 233 -1.67 15.54 -24.80
N ASP A 234 -2.39 14.44 -24.56
CA ASP A 234 -2.27 13.65 -23.33
C ASP A 234 -0.91 12.94 -23.21
N VAL A 235 -0.39 12.39 -24.30
CA VAL A 235 0.95 11.79 -24.31
C VAL A 235 2.03 12.82 -23.96
N GLU A 236 1.91 14.03 -24.49
CA GLU A 236 2.83 15.12 -24.12
C GLU A 236 2.65 15.55 -22.67
N MET A 237 1.40 15.77 -22.25
CA MET A 237 1.04 16.19 -20.90
C MET A 237 1.57 15.22 -19.83
N TRP A 238 1.53 13.91 -20.11
CA TRP A 238 1.94 12.86 -19.17
C TRP A 238 3.34 12.29 -19.44
N ARG A 239 4.15 12.96 -20.27
CA ARG A 239 5.58 12.64 -20.45
C ARG A 239 6.34 12.53 -19.12
N PRO A 240 6.18 13.43 -18.13
CA PRO A 240 6.87 13.30 -16.85
C PRO A 240 6.49 12.02 -16.08
N ALA A 241 5.23 11.61 -16.15
CA ALA A 241 4.76 10.37 -15.50
C ALA A 241 5.32 9.11 -16.20
N HIS A 242 5.45 9.15 -17.52
CA HIS A 242 6.14 8.10 -18.30
C HIS A 242 7.63 8.00 -17.95
N GLU A 243 8.32 9.13 -17.81
CA GLU A 243 9.72 9.16 -17.39
C GLU A 243 9.91 8.65 -15.95
N ALA A 244 8.99 9.00 -15.04
CA ALA A 244 8.98 8.47 -13.68
C ALA A 244 8.71 6.95 -13.64
N LEU A 245 7.86 6.44 -14.55
CA LEU A 245 7.64 5.00 -14.71
C LEU A 245 8.92 4.29 -15.15
N LEU A 246 9.60 4.82 -16.17
CA LEU A 246 10.90 4.30 -16.63
C LEU A 246 11.93 4.27 -15.49
N LEU A 247 12.03 5.35 -14.73
CA LEU A 247 12.95 5.46 -13.60
C LEU A 247 12.62 4.47 -12.48
N SER A 248 11.33 4.29 -12.17
CA SER A 248 10.87 3.32 -11.18
C SER A 248 11.27 1.90 -11.57
N PHE A 249 11.09 1.53 -12.85
CA PHE A 249 11.59 0.26 -13.35
C PHE A 249 13.10 0.15 -13.25
N ALA A 250 13.87 1.19 -13.59
CA ALA A 250 15.32 1.18 -13.43
C ALA A 250 15.74 0.85 -11.98
N TRP A 251 15.11 1.51 -11.01
CA TRP A 251 15.41 1.33 -9.59
C TRP A 251 15.07 -0.07 -9.08
N SER A 252 14.06 -0.72 -9.67
CA SER A 252 13.73 -2.12 -9.35
C SER A 252 14.84 -3.12 -9.69
N TYR A 253 15.89 -2.69 -10.42
CA TYR A 253 17.06 -3.49 -10.75
C TYR A 253 18.34 -3.01 -10.05
N ASN A 254 18.33 -1.88 -9.33
CA ASN A 254 19.54 -1.25 -8.78
C ASN A 254 20.18 -1.99 -7.59
N THR A 255 19.44 -2.87 -6.91
CA THR A 255 19.94 -3.68 -5.79
C THR A 255 19.78 -5.16 -6.14
N PRO A 256 20.69 -5.75 -6.95
CA PRO A 256 20.53 -7.11 -7.46
C PRO A 256 20.55 -8.19 -6.36
N ASP A 257 21.16 -7.89 -5.20
CA ASP A 257 21.24 -8.81 -4.07
C ASP A 257 19.95 -8.85 -3.21
N ASP A 258 19.03 -7.89 -3.39
CA ASP A 258 17.77 -7.82 -2.64
C ASP A 258 16.65 -7.20 -3.50
N GLU A 259 16.04 -8.03 -4.34
CA GLU A 259 14.95 -7.62 -5.24
C GLU A 259 13.75 -7.06 -4.47
N ARG A 260 13.41 -7.65 -3.30
CA ARG A 260 12.28 -7.20 -2.48
C ARG A 260 12.46 -5.74 -2.05
N MET A 261 13.68 -5.35 -1.68
CA MET A 261 13.99 -3.96 -1.30
C MET A 261 14.03 -3.03 -2.51
N ALA A 262 14.68 -3.44 -3.61
CA ALA A 262 14.71 -2.66 -4.84
C ALA A 262 13.30 -2.33 -5.35
N LEU A 263 12.38 -3.29 -5.24
CA LEU A 263 10.99 -3.11 -5.64
C LEU A 263 10.21 -2.18 -4.70
N PHE A 264 10.48 -2.15 -3.39
CA PHE A 264 9.85 -1.15 -2.51
C PHE A 264 10.27 0.27 -2.89
N GLU A 265 11.55 0.48 -3.20
CA GLU A 265 12.07 1.77 -3.66
C GLU A 265 11.46 2.18 -5.00
N ALA A 266 11.36 1.24 -5.94
CA ALA A 266 10.71 1.43 -7.22
C ALA A 266 9.23 1.81 -7.08
N LEU A 267 8.49 1.12 -6.21
CA LEU A 267 7.07 1.40 -5.97
C LEU A 267 6.86 2.77 -5.31
N ASP A 268 7.70 3.12 -4.34
CA ASP A 268 7.59 4.40 -3.65
C ASP A 268 8.10 5.59 -4.53
N CYS A 269 8.86 5.33 -5.60
CA CYS A 269 9.31 6.34 -6.56
C CYS A 269 8.15 6.91 -7.40
N LEU A 270 7.41 6.05 -8.12
CA LEU A 270 6.34 6.53 -9.00
C LEU A 270 5.23 7.26 -8.23
N THR A 271 4.81 6.72 -7.09
CA THR A 271 3.71 7.26 -6.30
C THR A 271 3.95 8.68 -5.79
N ARG A 272 5.20 9.15 -5.79
CA ARG A 272 5.54 10.49 -5.29
C ARG A 272 6.08 11.46 -6.33
N LEU A 273 6.41 10.95 -7.50
CA LEU A 273 6.78 11.75 -8.67
C LEU A 273 5.57 12.05 -9.56
N ILE A 274 4.43 11.41 -9.29
CA ILE A 274 3.16 11.69 -9.93
C ILE A 274 2.40 12.78 -9.18
N GLU A 275 2.14 13.90 -9.85
CA GLU A 275 1.46 15.07 -9.30
C GLU A 275 -0.08 14.92 -9.27
N ARG A 276 -0.76 15.77 -8.47
CA ARG A 276 -2.23 15.80 -8.36
C ARG A 276 -2.97 15.78 -9.70
N PRO A 277 -2.56 16.53 -10.75
CA PRO A 277 -3.25 16.50 -12.03
C PRO A 277 -3.33 15.11 -12.66
N PHE A 278 -2.30 14.26 -12.49
CA PHE A 278 -2.31 12.90 -13.02
C PHE A 278 -3.31 12.03 -12.26
N LEU A 279 -3.44 12.23 -10.94
CA LEU A 279 -4.43 11.53 -10.13
C LEU A 279 -5.85 11.93 -10.54
N ASP A 280 -6.09 13.22 -10.73
CA ASP A 280 -7.38 13.72 -11.21
C ASP A 280 -7.70 13.14 -12.59
N ALA A 281 -6.70 13.00 -13.46
CA ALA A 281 -6.85 12.39 -14.77
C ALA A 281 -7.09 10.86 -14.72
N LEU A 282 -6.47 10.14 -13.79
CA LEU A 282 -6.79 8.75 -13.50
C LEU A 282 -8.24 8.60 -13.03
N TYR A 283 -8.68 9.45 -12.11
CA TYR A 283 -10.05 9.45 -11.58
C TYR A 283 -11.09 9.89 -12.62
N ALA A 284 -10.69 10.69 -13.59
CA ALA A 284 -11.50 11.03 -14.76
C ALA A 284 -11.50 9.94 -15.84
N GLY A 285 -10.81 8.82 -15.64
CA GLY A 285 -10.78 7.70 -16.60
C GLY A 285 -10.00 7.98 -17.89
N ARG A 286 -9.05 8.93 -17.88
CA ARG A 286 -8.26 9.25 -19.08
C ARG A 286 -7.37 8.06 -19.46
N SER A 287 -7.37 7.70 -20.74
CA SER A 287 -6.74 6.45 -21.19
C SER A 287 -5.22 6.43 -21.04
N VAL A 288 -4.52 7.55 -21.29
CA VAL A 288 -3.04 7.60 -21.18
C VAL A 288 -2.57 7.36 -19.73
N PRO A 289 -3.09 8.07 -18.70
CA PRO A 289 -2.79 7.74 -17.31
C PRO A 289 -3.11 6.30 -16.93
N LEU A 290 -4.26 5.77 -17.38
CA LEU A 290 -4.66 4.38 -17.13
C LEU A 290 -3.68 3.37 -17.71
N VAL A 291 -3.21 3.58 -18.95
CA VAL A 291 -2.17 2.74 -19.57
C VAL A 291 -0.86 2.79 -18.77
N LEU A 292 -0.43 3.96 -18.32
CA LEU A 292 0.77 4.11 -17.48
C LEU A 292 0.62 3.40 -16.13
N LEU A 293 -0.57 3.47 -15.51
CA LEU A 293 -0.89 2.76 -14.28
C LEU A 293 -0.84 1.23 -14.48
N ALA A 294 -1.37 0.72 -15.59
CA ALA A 294 -1.28 -0.71 -15.92
C ALA A 294 0.17 -1.20 -16.00
N HIS A 295 1.07 -0.40 -16.59
CA HIS A 295 2.49 -0.74 -16.65
C HIS A 295 3.16 -0.64 -15.27
N TYR A 296 2.77 0.32 -14.44
CA TYR A 296 3.25 0.39 -13.06
C TYR A 296 2.82 -0.83 -12.22
N MET A 297 1.61 -1.37 -12.44
CA MET A 297 1.12 -2.56 -11.75
C MET A 297 2.03 -3.78 -11.96
N VAL A 298 2.86 -3.82 -13.01
CA VAL A 298 3.87 -4.88 -13.19
C VAL A 298 4.91 -4.86 -12.06
N LEU A 299 5.29 -3.69 -11.52
CA LEU A 299 6.19 -3.62 -10.36
C LEU A 299 5.50 -4.21 -9.11
N VAL A 300 4.21 -3.95 -8.94
CA VAL A 300 3.39 -4.55 -7.87
C VAL A 300 3.30 -6.07 -8.06
N LEU A 301 3.13 -6.53 -9.30
CA LEU A 301 3.10 -7.94 -9.66
C LEU A 301 4.42 -8.63 -9.30
N ARG A 302 5.56 -8.02 -9.63
CA ARG A 302 6.88 -8.53 -9.22
C ARG A 302 7.01 -8.56 -7.69
N GLN A 303 6.57 -7.51 -7.00
CA GLN A 303 6.64 -7.44 -5.53
C GLN A 303 5.74 -8.46 -4.84
N SER A 304 4.66 -8.89 -5.48
CA SER A 304 3.74 -9.90 -4.94
C SER A 304 4.38 -11.27 -4.69
N ARG A 305 5.52 -11.55 -5.35
CA ARG A 305 6.35 -12.75 -5.10
C ARG A 305 6.97 -12.74 -3.70
N HIS A 306 7.23 -11.56 -3.16
CA HIS A 306 7.98 -11.36 -1.92
C HIS A 306 7.12 -10.88 -0.75
N VAL A 307 5.96 -10.28 -1.03
CA VAL A 307 5.16 -9.57 -0.03
C VAL A 307 3.71 -10.01 -0.12
N TRP A 308 3.23 -10.62 0.96
CA TRP A 308 1.93 -11.30 1.02
C TRP A 308 0.74 -10.38 0.72
N TYR A 309 0.79 -9.12 1.14
CA TYR A 309 -0.31 -8.17 0.94
C TYR A 309 -0.37 -7.55 -0.47
N PHE A 310 0.56 -7.89 -1.37
CA PHE A 310 0.48 -7.52 -2.79
C PHE A 310 -0.06 -8.65 -3.68
N LYS A 311 -0.28 -9.86 -3.15
CA LYS A 311 -0.71 -11.02 -3.94
C LYS A 311 -2.04 -10.78 -4.65
N GLY A 312 -2.00 -10.90 -5.98
CA GLY A 312 -3.13 -10.75 -6.88
C GLY A 312 -3.51 -9.29 -7.21
N VAL A 313 -2.96 -8.29 -6.49
CA VAL A 313 -3.34 -6.86 -6.58
C VAL A 313 -3.20 -6.35 -7.99
N ALA A 314 -2.02 -6.58 -8.56
CA ALA A 314 -1.69 -6.11 -9.89
C ALA A 314 -2.61 -6.71 -10.95
N GLU A 315 -2.89 -8.00 -10.87
CA GLU A 315 -3.68 -8.71 -11.87
C GLU A 315 -5.11 -8.18 -11.94
N ARG A 316 -5.75 -7.94 -10.78
CA ARG A 316 -7.10 -7.36 -10.75
C ARG A 316 -7.11 -5.91 -11.24
N GLN A 317 -6.13 -5.12 -10.82
CA GLN A 317 -6.04 -3.72 -11.25
C GLN A 317 -5.82 -3.63 -12.77
N ILE A 318 -4.96 -4.47 -13.34
CA ILE A 318 -4.75 -4.54 -14.78
C ILE A 318 -6.05 -4.93 -15.52
N ILE A 319 -6.80 -5.92 -15.02
CA ILE A 319 -8.11 -6.29 -15.58
C ILE A 319 -9.09 -5.11 -15.55
N LEU A 320 -9.21 -4.40 -14.42
CA LEU A 320 -10.11 -3.26 -14.29
C LEU A 320 -9.71 -2.11 -15.21
N ILE A 321 -8.42 -1.77 -15.26
CA ILE A 321 -7.89 -0.75 -16.18
C ILE A 321 -8.21 -1.14 -17.63
N ARG A 322 -8.04 -2.41 -17.99
CA ARG A 322 -8.36 -2.93 -19.33
C ARG A 322 -9.84 -2.78 -19.70
N CYS A 323 -10.74 -2.85 -18.72
CA CYS A 323 -12.18 -2.58 -18.91
C CYS A 323 -12.48 -1.09 -19.08
N LEU A 324 -11.74 -0.21 -18.40
CA LEU A 324 -11.94 1.24 -18.41
C LEU A 324 -11.37 1.94 -19.66
N VAL A 325 -10.32 1.39 -20.27
CA VAL A 325 -9.72 2.00 -21.47
C VAL A 325 -10.50 1.67 -22.75
N ARG A 326 -10.38 2.56 -23.74
CA ARG A 326 -10.86 2.30 -25.11
C ARG A 326 -10.19 1.05 -25.69
N GLU A 327 -10.88 0.37 -26.61
CA GLU A 327 -10.43 -0.93 -27.12
C GLU A 327 -9.06 -0.89 -27.79
N GLU A 328 -8.71 0.23 -28.41
CA GLU A 328 -7.44 0.42 -29.12
C GLU A 328 -6.22 0.35 -28.18
N PHE A 329 -6.40 0.66 -26.89
CA PHE A 329 -5.32 0.63 -25.90
C PHE A 329 -5.14 -0.74 -25.24
N ARG A 330 -6.12 -1.65 -25.36
CA ARG A 330 -6.06 -2.97 -24.69
C ARG A 330 -4.84 -3.81 -25.09
N PRO A 331 -4.41 -3.89 -26.38
CA PRO A 331 -3.20 -4.63 -26.75
C PRO A 331 -1.94 -4.12 -26.06
N ILE A 332 -1.86 -2.81 -25.80
CA ILE A 332 -0.72 -2.18 -25.11
C ILE A 332 -0.68 -2.61 -23.64
N ILE A 333 -1.84 -2.79 -23.00
CA ILE A 333 -1.96 -3.27 -21.62
C ILE A 333 -1.67 -4.77 -21.55
N ASP A 334 -2.19 -5.56 -22.49
CA ASP A 334 -2.07 -7.02 -22.48
C ASP A 334 -0.59 -7.46 -22.54
N VAL A 335 0.26 -6.72 -23.25
CA VAL A 335 1.71 -6.99 -23.31
C VAL A 335 2.49 -6.45 -22.10
N ALA A 336 1.87 -5.76 -21.14
CA ALA A 336 2.55 -5.32 -19.93
C ALA A 336 3.06 -6.52 -19.11
N TYR A 337 2.38 -7.67 -19.18
CA TYR A 337 2.78 -8.88 -18.47
C TYR A 337 4.14 -9.45 -18.91
N ASP A 338 4.60 -9.25 -20.15
CA ASP A 338 5.93 -9.74 -20.55
C ASP A 338 7.10 -8.86 -20.03
N LEU A 339 6.80 -7.84 -19.21
CA LEU A 339 7.80 -7.07 -18.45
C LEU A 339 8.21 -7.76 -17.14
N VAL A 340 7.53 -8.84 -16.76
CA VAL A 340 7.85 -9.72 -15.62
C VAL A 340 8.99 -10.69 -15.95
#